data_AF-A0A8D9AUH1-F1
#
_entry.id   AF-A0A8D9AUH1-F1
#
_cell.length_a   1.000
_cell.length_b   1.000
_cell.length_c   1.000
_cell.angle_alpha   90.00
_cell.angle_beta   90.00
_cell.angle_gamma   90.00
#
_symmetry.space_group_name_H-M   'P 1'
#
loop_
_entity.id
_entity.type
_entity.pdbx_description
1 polymer ?
#
loop_
_entity_poly.entity_id
_entity_poly.type
_entity_poly.pdbx_seq_one_letter_code
_entity_poly.pdbx_strand_id
1 'polypeptide(L)'
;MMNARCLTLFKNTLPLQQTVWRQVSSKTQNLGSDIQYCIQLVKKFDYENFLCTLLLPKAHQSPSFVLRAFNIEVAKVQDSVSEVNIGHVRLQFWENAVDQLYTDNVPVHPVVQALNKVEKLSKRNLRRLVTARLNLLQNKRFLNIEELEAHSENVVSCLFYLQLQVAGKEVFHSMTNCYDYPSHKSHSWALFPLT
;
A
#
# COMPACT_ATOMS: atom_id res chain seq x y z
N MET A 1 -23.12 -9.01 -24.15
CA MET A 1 -24.05 -7.87 -23.93
C MET A 1 -25.37 -8.44 -23.42
N MET A 2 -25.59 -8.46 -22.11
CA MET A 2 -26.85 -9.00 -21.53
C MET A 2 -27.88 -7.87 -21.44
N ASN A 3 -29.07 -8.14 -21.99
CA ASN A 3 -30.12 -7.18 -22.29
C ASN A 3 -30.84 -6.68 -21.02
N ALA A 4 -31.31 -5.43 -21.02
CA ALA A 4 -31.88 -4.71 -19.86
C ALA A 4 -33.14 -5.37 -19.23
N ARG A 5 -33.72 -6.37 -19.90
CA ARG A 5 -34.85 -7.17 -19.39
C ARG A 5 -34.45 -8.28 -18.41
N CYS A 6 -33.17 -8.70 -18.36
CA CYS A 6 -32.70 -9.70 -17.39
C CYS A 6 -32.57 -9.12 -15.96
N LEU A 7 -32.37 -7.81 -15.81
CA LEU A 7 -32.21 -7.16 -14.50
C LEU A 7 -33.53 -6.94 -13.76
N THR A 8 -34.66 -6.92 -14.46
CA THR A 8 -35.98 -6.70 -13.85
C THR A 8 -36.62 -7.97 -13.31
N LEU A 9 -36.19 -9.16 -13.76
CA LEU A 9 -36.74 -10.44 -13.30
C LEU A 9 -36.15 -10.93 -11.95
N PHE A 10 -35.04 -10.35 -11.49
CA PHE A 10 -34.38 -10.73 -10.23
C PHE A 10 -34.86 -9.96 -9.00
N LYS A 11 -35.74 -8.96 -9.16
CA LYS A 11 -36.16 -8.07 -8.06
C LYS A 11 -37.28 -8.65 -7.17
N ASN A 12 -37.91 -9.76 -7.58
CA ASN A 12 -39.15 -10.24 -6.98
C ASN A 12 -39.08 -11.63 -6.30
N THR A 13 -37.90 -12.09 -5.87
CA THR A 13 -37.76 -13.37 -5.16
C THR A 13 -37.05 -13.23 -3.82
N LEU A 14 -37.80 -13.52 -2.75
CA LEU A 14 -37.42 -13.78 -1.36
C LEU A 14 -36.75 -12.61 -0.56
N PRO A 15 -37.28 -12.26 0.63
CA PRO A 15 -36.79 -11.13 1.44
C PRO A 15 -35.32 -11.24 1.87
N LEU A 16 -34.76 -12.46 1.94
CA LEU A 16 -33.35 -12.68 2.21
C LEU A 16 -32.44 -12.17 1.08
N GLN A 17 -32.87 -12.24 -0.18
CA GLN A 17 -32.08 -11.69 -1.29
C GLN A 17 -32.08 -10.16 -1.27
N GLN A 18 -33.18 -9.50 -0.91
CA GLN A 18 -33.25 -8.03 -0.84
C GLN A 18 -32.30 -7.43 0.20
N THR A 19 -32.14 -8.10 1.35
CA THR A 19 -31.19 -7.69 2.40
C THR A 19 -29.75 -7.85 1.94
N VAL A 20 -29.44 -8.98 1.28
CA VAL A 20 -28.12 -9.22 0.67
C VAL A 20 -27.83 -8.19 -0.43
N TRP A 21 -28.78 -7.90 -1.32
CA TRP A 21 -28.62 -6.86 -2.35
C TRP A 21 -28.43 -5.46 -1.76
N ARG A 22 -29.12 -5.09 -0.68
CA ARG A 22 -28.92 -3.80 0.03
C ARG A 22 -27.55 -3.71 0.68
N GLN A 23 -27.07 -4.77 1.33
CA GLN A 23 -25.75 -4.82 1.96
C GLN A 23 -24.62 -4.84 0.92
N VAL A 24 -24.78 -5.57 -0.18
CA VAL A 24 -23.82 -5.58 -1.29
C VAL A 24 -23.79 -4.21 -1.96
N SER A 25 -24.94 -3.56 -2.13
CA SER A 25 -25.02 -2.21 -2.70
C SER A 25 -24.32 -1.16 -1.81
N SER A 26 -24.56 -1.18 -0.49
CA SER A 26 -23.90 -0.23 0.43
C SER A 26 -22.38 -0.48 0.53
N LYS A 27 -21.94 -1.74 0.55
CA LYS A 27 -20.51 -2.09 0.57
C LYS A 27 -19.80 -1.72 -0.74
N THR A 28 -20.48 -1.85 -1.88
CA THR A 28 -19.96 -1.47 -3.21
C THR A 28 -19.90 0.05 -3.38
N GLN A 29 -20.89 0.79 -2.88
CA GLN A 29 -20.89 2.25 -2.84
C GLN A 29 -19.74 2.79 -1.98
N ASN A 30 -19.53 2.22 -0.79
CA ASN A 30 -18.42 2.60 0.10
C ASN A 30 -17.04 2.28 -0.51
N LEU A 31 -16.92 1.19 -1.26
CA LEU A 31 -15.69 0.86 -1.99
C LEU A 31 -15.37 1.90 -3.07
N GLY A 32 -16.37 2.31 -3.85
CA GLY A 32 -16.20 3.40 -4.81
C GLY A 32 -15.69 4.67 -4.15
N SER A 33 -16.22 5.02 -2.97
CA SER A 33 -15.76 6.20 -2.22
C SER A 33 -14.35 6.05 -1.64
N ASP A 34 -13.96 4.87 -1.15
CA ASP A 34 -12.62 4.64 -0.59
C ASP A 34 -11.52 4.82 -1.65
N ILE A 35 -11.72 4.25 -2.84
CA ILE A 35 -10.78 4.39 -3.96
C ILE A 35 -10.76 5.84 -4.45
N GLN A 36 -11.92 6.50 -4.54
CA GLN A 36 -11.97 7.91 -4.92
C GLN A 36 -11.21 8.79 -3.93
N TYR A 37 -11.32 8.53 -2.62
CA TYR A 37 -10.50 9.19 -1.61
C TYR A 37 -9.01 9.02 -1.90
N CYS A 38 -8.56 7.79 -2.17
CA CYS A 38 -7.17 7.50 -2.52
C CYS A 38 -6.71 8.27 -3.76
N ILE A 39 -7.53 8.32 -4.81
CA ILE A 39 -7.22 9.05 -6.05
C ILE A 39 -7.09 10.55 -5.79
N GLN A 40 -8.03 11.15 -5.04
CA GLN A 40 -7.98 12.58 -4.71
C GLN A 40 -6.77 12.91 -3.84
N LEU A 41 -6.40 12.01 -2.92
CA LEU A 41 -5.22 12.16 -2.08
C LEU A 41 -3.95 12.20 -2.94
N VAL A 42 -3.76 11.23 -3.84
CA VAL A 42 -2.61 11.19 -4.76
C VAL A 42 -2.60 12.41 -5.67
N LYS A 43 -3.75 12.79 -6.24
CA LYS A 43 -3.85 13.99 -7.08
C LYS A 43 -3.43 15.27 -6.36
N LYS A 44 -3.74 15.38 -5.06
CA LYS A 44 -3.44 16.57 -4.26
C LYS A 44 -1.99 16.64 -3.80
N PHE A 45 -1.41 15.52 -3.38
CA PHE A 45 -0.10 15.49 -2.72
C PHE A 45 1.03 14.93 -3.59
N ASP A 46 0.71 14.26 -4.70
CA ASP A 46 1.69 13.61 -5.60
C ASP A 46 1.18 13.62 -7.05
N TYR A 47 1.12 14.83 -7.63
CA TYR A 47 0.52 15.06 -8.94
C TYR A 47 1.27 14.37 -10.09
N GLU A 48 2.60 14.32 -10.01
CA GLU A 48 3.42 13.66 -11.02
C GLU A 48 3.10 12.17 -11.09
N ASN A 49 3.08 11.48 -9.94
CA ASN A 49 2.73 10.08 -9.91
C ASN A 49 1.25 9.83 -10.16
N PHE A 50 0.36 10.80 -9.89
CA PHE A 50 -1.02 10.73 -10.35
C PHE A 50 -1.07 10.59 -11.87
N LEU A 51 -0.37 11.45 -12.61
CA LEU A 51 -0.28 11.38 -14.07
C LEU A 51 0.34 10.08 -14.55
N CYS A 52 1.47 9.65 -13.96
CA CYS A 52 2.12 8.38 -14.33
C CYS A 52 1.19 7.18 -14.11
N THR A 53 0.40 7.19 -13.04
CA THR A 53 -0.52 6.09 -12.71
C THR A 53 -1.67 6.00 -13.73
N LEU A 54 -2.07 7.11 -14.36
CA LEU A 54 -3.08 7.10 -15.43
C LEU A 54 -2.61 6.36 -16.69
N LEU A 55 -1.30 6.24 -16.90
CA LEU A 55 -0.70 5.53 -18.04
C LEU A 55 -0.66 4.01 -17.84
N LEU A 56 -0.89 3.51 -16.61
CA LEU A 56 -0.93 2.08 -16.34
C LEU A 56 -2.20 1.43 -16.96
N PRO A 57 -2.17 0.12 -17.28
CA PRO A 57 -3.37 -0.60 -17.70
C PRO A 57 -4.48 -0.48 -16.65
N LYS A 58 -5.75 -0.40 -17.09
CA LYS A 58 -6.90 -0.12 -16.21
C LYS A 58 -7.00 -1.05 -15.00
N ALA A 59 -6.63 -2.32 -15.14
CA ALA A 59 -6.59 -3.29 -14.04
C ALA A 59 -5.63 -2.91 -12.90
N HIS A 60 -4.55 -2.17 -13.20
CA HIS A 60 -3.50 -1.83 -12.24
C HIS A 60 -3.59 -0.39 -11.71
N GLN A 61 -4.43 0.46 -12.33
CA GLN A 61 -4.57 1.87 -11.91
C GLN A 61 -5.08 1.98 -10.47
N SER A 62 -6.21 1.33 -10.17
CA SER A 62 -6.84 1.43 -8.84
C SER A 62 -5.91 0.94 -7.72
N PRO A 63 -5.33 -0.28 -7.77
CA PRO A 63 -4.42 -0.72 -6.72
C PRO A 63 -3.16 0.15 -6.60
N SER A 64 -2.65 0.69 -7.72
CA SER A 64 -1.50 1.60 -7.70
C SER A 64 -1.83 2.93 -7.00
N PHE A 65 -3.03 3.49 -7.23
CA PHE A 65 -3.49 4.67 -6.49
C PHE A 65 -3.62 4.39 -4.99
N VAL A 66 -4.12 3.22 -4.61
CA VAL A 66 -4.26 2.83 -3.20
C VAL A 66 -2.89 2.72 -2.51
N LEU A 67 -1.91 2.07 -3.14
CA LEU A 67 -0.54 1.97 -2.61
C LEU A 67 0.13 3.33 -2.46
N ARG A 68 -0.05 4.22 -3.44
CA ARG A 68 0.47 5.58 -3.38
C ARG A 68 -0.22 6.40 -2.30
N ALA A 69 -1.53 6.28 -2.16
CA ALA A 69 -2.29 6.94 -1.09
C ALA A 69 -1.81 6.49 0.30
N PHE A 70 -1.53 5.20 0.47
CA PHE A 70 -0.90 4.69 1.70
C PHE A 70 0.45 5.34 1.97
N ASN A 71 1.36 5.36 1.00
CA ASN A 71 2.66 6.01 1.17
C ASN A 71 2.52 7.50 1.53
N ILE A 72 1.56 8.20 0.92
CA ILE A 72 1.28 9.61 1.21
C ILE A 72 0.79 9.80 2.65
N GLU A 73 -0.18 9.01 3.12
CA GLU A 73 -0.68 9.17 4.50
C GLU A 73 0.42 8.90 5.54
N VAL A 74 1.27 7.89 5.32
CA VAL A 74 2.37 7.59 6.24
C VAL A 74 3.44 8.69 6.18
N ALA A 75 3.76 9.20 4.98
CA ALA A 75 4.74 10.28 4.80
C ALA A 75 4.31 11.59 5.49
N LYS A 76 3.05 11.98 5.28
CA LYS A 76 2.48 13.22 5.82
C LYS A 76 2.47 13.30 7.35
N VAL A 77 2.61 12.17 8.07
CA VAL A 77 2.66 12.22 9.53
C VAL A 77 3.82 13.08 10.02
N GLN A 78 4.98 13.01 9.34
CA GLN A 78 6.17 13.78 9.71
C GLN A 78 5.96 15.29 9.46
N ASP A 79 5.27 15.66 8.38
CA ASP A 79 5.04 17.06 8.01
C ASP A 79 3.89 17.71 8.79
N SER A 80 2.93 16.91 9.24
CA SER A 80 1.68 17.39 9.86
C SER A 80 1.72 17.50 11.38
N VAL A 81 2.83 17.14 12.01
CA VAL A 81 2.93 17.03 13.47
C VAL A 81 4.16 17.76 14.00
N SER A 82 3.93 18.67 14.96
CA SER A 82 5.00 19.40 15.64
C SER A 82 5.63 18.60 16.80
N GLU A 83 4.83 17.78 17.49
CA GLU A 83 5.26 16.99 18.64
C GLU A 83 5.57 15.52 18.26
N VAL A 84 6.78 15.06 18.57
CA VAL A 84 7.25 13.70 18.24
C VAL A 84 6.30 12.62 18.78
N ASN A 85 5.75 12.80 19.97
CA ASN A 85 4.84 11.84 20.60
C ASN A 85 3.55 11.65 19.79
N ILE A 86 2.97 12.73 19.27
CA ILE A 86 1.75 12.68 18.44
C ILE A 86 2.07 11.95 17.12
N GLY A 87 3.23 12.21 16.53
CA GLY A 87 3.67 11.54 15.31
C GLY A 87 3.88 10.05 15.53
N HIS A 88 4.44 9.68 16.69
CA HIS A 88 4.63 8.29 17.09
C HIS A 88 3.29 7.55 17.19
N VAL A 89 2.29 8.13 17.88
CA VAL A 89 0.95 7.53 17.99
C VAL A 89 0.31 7.33 16.60
N ARG A 90 0.46 8.31 15.69
CA ARG A 90 -0.08 8.22 14.32
C ARG A 90 0.63 7.15 13.48
N LEU A 91 1.95 7.04 13.55
CA LEU A 91 2.69 5.99 12.84
C LEU A 91 2.45 4.60 13.44
N GLN A 92 2.25 4.52 14.77
CA GLN A 92 1.88 3.29 15.45
C GLN A 92 0.47 2.81 15.03
N PHE A 93 -0.47 3.74 14.80
CA PHE A 93 -1.74 3.39 14.15
C PHE A 93 -1.51 2.71 12.79
N TRP A 94 -0.59 3.21 11.97
CA TRP A 94 -0.29 2.60 10.67
C TRP A 94 0.39 1.24 10.79
N GLU A 95 1.29 1.01 11.75
CA GLU A 95 1.83 -0.32 12.01
C GLU A 95 0.73 -1.32 12.40
N ASN A 96 -0.13 -0.91 13.35
CA ASN A 96 -1.26 -1.74 13.79
C ASN A 96 -2.26 -1.99 12.66
N ALA A 97 -2.54 -0.98 11.83
CA ALA A 97 -3.41 -1.11 10.67
C ALA A 97 -2.84 -2.11 9.66
N VAL A 98 -1.52 -2.09 9.41
CA VAL A 98 -0.84 -3.09 8.56
C VAL A 98 -0.95 -4.48 9.16
N ASP A 99 -0.83 -4.65 10.48
CA ASP A 99 -1.05 -5.97 11.09
C ASP A 99 -2.49 -6.44 10.95
N GLN A 100 -3.43 -5.52 11.16
CA GLN A 100 -4.86 -5.80 11.14
C GLN A 100 -5.39 -6.08 9.74
N LEU A 101 -4.75 -5.58 8.67
CA LEU A 101 -5.05 -5.93 7.28
C LEU A 101 -5.00 -7.44 7.00
N TYR A 102 -4.21 -8.18 7.78
CA TYR A 102 -4.05 -9.64 7.63
C TYR A 102 -4.78 -10.43 8.73
N THR A 103 -5.74 -9.79 9.40
CA THR A 103 -6.63 -10.40 10.39
C THR A 103 -8.07 -10.04 10.07
N ASP A 104 -9.04 -10.58 10.80
CA ASP A 104 -10.47 -10.32 10.55
C ASP A 104 -10.94 -8.92 10.99
N ASN A 105 -10.09 -8.11 11.64
CA ASN A 105 -10.45 -6.85 12.29
C ASN A 105 -9.80 -5.63 11.61
N VAL A 106 -10.20 -5.35 10.37
CA VAL A 106 -9.64 -4.23 9.58
C VAL A 106 -10.18 -2.86 10.03
N PRO A 107 -9.33 -1.88 10.37
CA PRO A 107 -9.74 -0.53 10.75
C PRO A 107 -10.61 0.18 9.73
N VAL A 108 -11.57 0.97 10.20
CA VAL A 108 -12.39 1.85 9.36
C VAL A 108 -11.61 3.11 9.00
N HIS A 109 -10.72 2.98 8.01
CA HIS A 109 -9.99 4.08 7.40
C HIS A 109 -10.04 3.90 5.87
N PRO A 110 -10.37 4.92 5.05
CA PRO A 110 -10.59 4.76 3.61
C PRO A 110 -9.43 4.07 2.89
N VAL A 111 -8.19 4.47 3.20
CA VAL A 111 -6.98 3.86 2.61
C VAL A 111 -6.78 2.42 3.07
N VAL A 112 -7.05 2.09 4.33
CA VAL A 112 -6.89 0.73 4.86
C VAL A 112 -7.97 -0.19 4.27
N GLN A 113 -9.20 0.31 4.16
CA GLN A 113 -10.31 -0.38 3.51
C GLN A 113 -10.06 -0.61 2.02
N ALA A 114 -9.42 0.35 1.33
CA ALA A 114 -9.00 0.17 -0.05
C ALA A 114 -7.83 -0.83 -0.17
N LEU A 115 -6.84 -0.77 0.73
CA LEU A 115 -5.71 -1.71 0.78
C LEU A 115 -6.14 -3.15 0.97
N ASN A 116 -7.12 -3.40 1.85
CA ASN A 116 -7.66 -4.74 2.11
C ASN A 116 -8.28 -5.41 0.86
N LYS A 117 -8.58 -4.61 -0.17
CA LYS A 117 -9.18 -5.09 -1.42
C LYS A 117 -8.12 -5.32 -2.50
N VAL A 118 -6.87 -4.94 -2.25
CA VAL A 118 -5.73 -5.24 -3.13
C VAL A 118 -5.18 -6.61 -2.75
N GLU A 119 -5.31 -7.56 -3.66
CA GLU A 119 -4.87 -8.93 -3.42
C GLU A 119 -3.33 -9.05 -3.36
N LYS A 120 -2.83 -9.96 -2.51
CA LYS A 120 -1.44 -10.45 -2.49
C LYS A 120 -0.35 -9.38 -2.21
N LEU A 121 -0.65 -8.38 -1.39
CA LEU A 121 0.38 -7.45 -0.91
C LEU A 121 1.28 -8.08 0.14
N SER A 122 2.59 -7.83 0.04
CA SER A 122 3.58 -8.24 1.06
C SER A 122 3.43 -7.46 2.36
N LYS A 123 3.03 -8.15 3.43
CA LYS A 123 2.98 -7.59 4.80
C LYS A 123 4.33 -7.01 5.21
N ARG A 124 5.42 -7.73 4.87
CA ARG A 124 6.80 -7.32 5.19
C ARG A 124 7.13 -5.95 4.58
N ASN A 125 6.78 -5.71 3.32
CA ASN A 125 7.12 -4.45 2.65
C ASN A 125 6.27 -3.28 3.16
N LEU A 126 4.97 -3.51 3.41
CA LEU A 126 4.11 -2.50 4.04
C LEU A 126 4.65 -2.09 5.42
N ARG A 127 5.02 -3.09 6.24
CA ARG A 127 5.54 -2.84 7.59
C ARG A 127 6.90 -2.13 7.55
N ARG A 128 7.84 -2.59 6.71
CA ARG A 128 9.16 -1.95 6.54
C ARG A 128 9.06 -0.47 6.20
N LEU A 129 8.13 -0.09 5.30
CA LEU A 129 7.91 1.31 4.93
C LEU A 129 7.47 2.15 6.13
N VAL A 130 6.51 1.67 6.94
CA VAL A 130 6.04 2.39 8.13
C VAL A 130 7.13 2.48 9.18
N THR A 131 7.80 1.36 9.48
CA THR A 131 8.86 1.31 10.49
C THR A 131 10.04 2.22 10.12
N ALA A 132 10.42 2.30 8.83
CA ALA A 132 11.49 3.20 8.39
C ALA A 132 11.15 4.69 8.64
N ARG A 133 9.89 5.08 8.49
CA ARG A 133 9.41 6.44 8.79
C ARG A 133 9.26 6.68 10.29
N LEU A 134 8.91 5.65 11.06
CA LEU A 134 8.90 5.71 12.53
C LEU A 134 10.30 5.96 13.08
N ASN A 135 11.30 5.24 12.58
CA ASN A 135 12.70 5.40 12.97
C ASN A 135 13.21 6.81 12.63
N LEU A 136 12.88 7.34 11.44
CA LEU A 136 13.25 8.71 11.05
C LEU A 136 12.56 9.77 11.94
N LEU A 137 11.33 9.52 12.40
CA LEU A 137 10.64 10.44 13.31
C LEU A 137 11.36 10.53 14.67
N GLN A 138 11.89 9.41 15.16
CA GLN A 138 12.69 9.35 16.40
C GLN A 138 14.07 9.98 16.20
N ASN A 139 14.73 9.66 15.08
CA ASN A 139 16.06 10.13 14.71
C ASN A 139 15.99 11.10 13.52
N LYS A 140 15.76 12.39 13.80
CA LYS A 140 15.50 13.43 12.78
C LYS A 140 16.65 13.69 11.78
N ARG A 141 17.77 12.97 11.87
CA ARG A 141 18.96 13.17 11.03
C ARG A 141 19.63 11.81 10.78
N PHE A 142 20.17 11.67 9.57
CA PHE A 142 21.08 10.58 9.23
C PHE A 142 22.50 10.97 9.66
N LEU A 143 23.22 10.04 10.28
CA LEU A 143 24.60 10.25 10.73
C LEU A 143 25.62 10.00 9.62
N ASN A 144 25.28 9.13 8.67
CA ASN A 144 26.14 8.74 7.55
C ASN A 144 25.31 8.41 6.29
N ILE A 145 26.00 8.11 5.19
CA ILE A 145 25.35 7.81 3.90
C ILE A 145 24.63 6.47 3.98
N GLU A 146 25.20 5.52 4.71
CA GLU A 146 24.67 4.17 4.87
C GLU A 146 23.27 4.18 5.52
N GLU A 147 23.04 5.04 6.53
CA GLU A 147 21.72 5.22 7.15
C GLU A 147 20.70 5.84 6.18
N LEU A 148 21.13 6.82 5.37
CA LEU A 148 20.28 7.45 4.35
C LEU A 148 19.89 6.45 3.25
N GLU A 149 20.85 5.64 2.80
CA GLU A 149 20.63 4.58 1.82
C GLU A 149 19.66 3.52 2.38
N ALA A 150 19.90 3.05 3.60
CA ALA A 150 19.02 2.10 4.27
C ALA A 150 17.60 2.64 4.44
N HIS A 151 17.44 3.92 4.79
CA HIS A 151 16.12 4.54 4.86
C HIS A 151 15.44 4.58 3.48
N SER A 152 16.16 5.04 2.47
CA SER A 152 15.66 5.16 1.10
C SER A 152 15.24 3.80 0.54
N GLU A 153 16.03 2.76 0.76
CA GLU A 153 15.71 1.37 0.38
C GLU A 153 14.43 0.87 1.08
N ASN A 154 14.29 1.13 2.37
CA ASN A 154 13.11 0.67 3.11
C ASN A 154 11.82 1.42 2.75
N VAL A 155 11.89 2.66 2.24
CA VAL A 155 10.72 3.43 1.83
C VAL A 155 10.42 3.25 0.34
N VAL A 156 11.40 3.57 -0.52
CA VAL A 156 11.24 3.65 -1.97
C VAL A 156 11.18 2.27 -2.59
N SER A 157 12.13 1.39 -2.26
CA SER A 157 12.18 0.04 -2.84
C SER A 157 10.99 -0.80 -2.38
N CYS A 158 10.56 -0.67 -1.12
CA CYS A 158 9.32 -1.32 -0.65
C CYS A 158 8.07 -0.90 -1.44
N LEU A 159 7.93 0.39 -1.77
CA LEU A 159 6.82 0.87 -2.59
C LEU A 159 6.88 0.30 -4.01
N PHE A 160 8.06 0.27 -4.64
CA PHE A 160 8.23 -0.33 -5.96
C PHE A 160 7.95 -1.84 -5.97
N TYR A 161 8.43 -2.57 -4.97
CA TYR A 161 8.12 -4.00 -4.84
C TYR A 161 6.62 -4.27 -4.72
N LEU A 162 5.89 -3.45 -3.95
CA LEU A 162 4.43 -3.55 -3.85
C LEU A 162 3.73 -3.21 -5.17
N GLN A 163 4.23 -2.23 -5.93
CA GLN A 163 3.69 -1.89 -7.25
C GLN A 163 3.93 -3.01 -8.28
N LEU A 164 5.08 -3.67 -8.24
CA LEU A 164 5.38 -4.83 -9.08
C LEU A 164 4.46 -6.01 -8.75
N GLN A 165 4.17 -6.24 -7.46
CA GLN A 165 3.20 -7.25 -7.03
C GLN A 165 1.81 -6.95 -7.58
N VAL A 166 1.37 -5.69 -7.52
CA VAL A 166 0.12 -5.24 -8.14
C VAL A 166 0.10 -5.51 -9.64
N ALA A 167 1.23 -5.34 -10.34
CA ALA A 167 1.35 -5.61 -11.77
C ALA A 167 1.39 -7.12 -12.12
N GLY A 168 1.24 -8.02 -11.13
CA GLY A 168 1.27 -9.47 -11.32
C GLY A 168 2.67 -10.01 -11.61
N LYS A 169 3.73 -9.27 -11.29
CA LYS A 169 5.11 -9.73 -11.40
C LYS A 169 5.56 -10.28 -10.05
N GLU A 170 5.89 -11.57 -10.02
CA GLU A 170 6.59 -12.15 -8.87
C GLU A 170 7.99 -11.55 -8.80
N VAL A 171 8.25 -10.78 -7.74
CA VAL A 171 9.60 -10.33 -7.43
C VAL A 171 10.29 -11.47 -6.69
N PHE A 172 11.16 -12.19 -7.40
CA PHE A 172 12.05 -13.18 -6.78
C PHE A 172 12.90 -12.50 -5.71
N HIS A 173 12.91 -13.09 -4.51
CA HIS A 173 13.52 -12.53 -3.30
C HIS A 173 15.05 -12.37 -3.34
N SER A 174 15.71 -12.67 -4.46
CA SER A 174 17.17 -12.73 -4.57
C SER A 174 17.84 -11.36 -4.37
N MET A 175 17.18 -10.24 -4.69
CA MET A 175 17.75 -8.89 -4.49
C MET A 175 17.64 -8.38 -3.04
N THR A 176 16.69 -8.89 -2.24
CA THR A 176 16.51 -8.44 -0.84
C THR A 176 17.54 -9.03 0.12
N ASN A 177 18.16 -10.16 -0.24
CA ASN A 177 19.21 -10.82 0.56
C ASN A 177 20.63 -10.39 0.19
N CYS A 178 20.83 -9.59 -0.87
CA CYS A 178 22.17 -9.12 -1.25
C CYS A 178 22.74 -8.07 -0.27
N TYR A 179 21.92 -7.47 0.60
CA TYR A 179 22.34 -6.45 1.56
C TYR A 179 22.24 -6.87 3.04
N ASP A 180 21.75 -8.08 3.35
CA ASP A 180 22.01 -8.74 4.63
C ASP A 180 23.45 -9.31 4.69
N TYR A 181 24.37 -8.67 3.95
CA TYR A 181 25.80 -8.96 4.02
C TYR A 181 26.38 -8.09 5.14
N PRO A 182 26.94 -8.69 6.21
CA PRO A 182 27.74 -7.94 7.16
C PRO A 182 28.84 -7.23 6.37
N SER A 183 29.02 -5.93 6.62
CA SER A 183 29.94 -5.00 5.95
C SER A 183 31.44 -5.36 6.03
N HIS A 184 31.79 -6.60 6.29
CA HIS A 184 33.17 -7.05 6.54
C HIS A 184 33.74 -8.12 5.61
N LYS A 185 33.04 -8.56 4.55
CA LYS A 185 33.67 -9.44 3.54
C LYS A 185 33.35 -9.01 2.11
N SER A 186 34.14 -8.07 1.61
CA SER A 186 34.45 -7.97 0.18
C SER A 186 35.00 -9.32 -0.32
N HIS A 187 34.84 -9.61 -1.62
CA HIS A 187 35.42 -10.77 -2.34
C HIS A 187 34.60 -12.08 -2.43
N SER A 188 33.32 -12.04 -2.83
CA SER A 188 32.68 -13.25 -3.41
C SER A 188 31.52 -12.97 -4.39
N TRP A 189 31.72 -12.05 -5.33
CA TRP A 189 30.72 -11.74 -6.37
C TRP A 189 30.99 -12.45 -7.72
N ALA A 190 32.01 -13.32 -7.77
CA ALA A 190 32.54 -13.86 -9.02
C ALA A 190 32.07 -15.28 -9.40
N LEU A 191 31.00 -15.81 -8.79
CA LEU A 191 30.57 -17.20 -9.06
C LEU A 191 29.05 -17.37 -9.14
N PHE A 192 28.40 -16.64 -10.05
CA PHE A 192 27.12 -17.12 -10.59
C PHE A 192 27.35 -17.62 -12.03
N PRO A 193 27.15 -18.93 -12.29
CA PRO A 193 27.19 -19.46 -13.66
C PRO A 193 25.94 -19.00 -14.42
N LEU A 194 26.16 -18.40 -15.58
CA LEU A 194 25.13 -18.25 -16.60
C LEU A 194 25.01 -19.59 -17.35
N THR A 195 24.10 -20.44 -16.90
CA THR A 195 23.55 -21.56 -17.67
C THR A 195 22.08 -21.71 -17.35
#